data_AF-A0A2F0AJS8-F1
#
_entry.id   AF-A0A2F0AJS8-F1
#
_cell.length_a   1.000
_cell.length_b   1.000
_cell.length_c   1.000
_cell.angle_alpha   90.00
_cell.angle_beta   90.00
_cell.angle_gamma   90.00
#
_symmetry.space_group_name_H-M   'P 1'
#
loop_
_entity.id
_entity.type
_entity.pdbx_description
1 polymer ?
#
loop_
_entity_poly.entity_id
_entity_poly.type
_entity_poly.pdbx_seq_one_letter_code
_entity_poly.pdbx_strand_id
1 'polypeptide(L)'
;MLIFLKKIFKTNSVYQLIIVFLVFAISGSLSVYVSEPVLNLLNYKEYVSNKIIQIFLRLLIIFPIYQIILLGVGAIFGEFQYFWNFEKRFWKRFKK
;
A
#
# COMPACT_ATOMS: atom_id res chain seq x y z
N MET A 1 12.38 22.72 3.27
CA MET A 1 11.24 21.78 3.13
C MET A 1 11.60 20.50 2.36
N LEU A 2 12.05 20.57 1.10
CA LEU A 2 12.36 19.37 0.28
C LEU A 2 13.48 18.48 0.85
N ILE A 3 14.48 19.06 1.54
CA ILE A 3 15.59 18.32 2.16
C ILE A 3 15.09 17.40 3.29
N PHE A 4 14.08 17.83 4.05
CA PHE A 4 13.48 17.03 5.13
C PHE A 4 12.71 15.83 4.58
N LEU A 5 11.93 16.02 3.50
CA LEU A 5 11.18 14.96 2.84
C LEU A 5 12.10 13.87 2.25
N LYS A 6 13.20 14.28 1.60
CA LYS A 6 14.22 13.34 1.12
C LYS A 6 14.80 12.48 2.25
N LYS A 7 15.01 13.04 3.44
CA LYS A 7 15.54 12.32 4.60
C LYS A 7 14.55 11.28 5.15
N ILE A 8 13.26 11.60 5.18
CA ILE A 8 12.19 10.69 5.63
C ILE A 8 12.01 9.54 4.64
N PHE A 9 11.82 9.87 3.37
CA PHE A 9 11.58 8.90 2.31
C PHE A 9 12.85 8.22 1.82
N LYS A 10 14.04 8.67 2.25
CA LYS A 10 15.34 8.13 1.85
C LYS A 10 15.48 8.02 0.32
N THR A 11 15.07 9.07 -0.38
CA THR A 11 15.17 9.18 -1.84
C THR A 11 16.42 9.94 -2.23
N ASN A 12 17.05 9.53 -3.34
CA ASN A 12 18.31 10.11 -3.83
C ASN A 12 18.07 11.46 -4.54
N SER A 13 16.93 11.62 -5.22
CA SER A 13 16.61 12.80 -6.03
C SER A 13 15.20 13.33 -5.77
N VAL A 14 14.95 14.60 -6.16
CA VAL A 14 13.60 15.19 -6.09
C VAL A 14 12.67 14.50 -7.09
N TYR A 15 13.21 14.06 -8.23
CA TYR A 15 12.49 13.29 -9.23
C TYR A 15 11.99 11.95 -8.67
N GLN A 16 12.83 11.22 -7.94
CA GLN A 16 12.43 9.97 -7.27
C GLN A 16 11.35 10.24 -6.22
N LEU A 17 11.41 11.36 -5.49
CA LEU A 17 10.37 11.72 -4.53
C LEU A 17 9.00 11.94 -5.20
N ILE A 18 8.98 12.59 -6.37
CA ILE A 18 7.73 12.78 -7.16
C ILE A 18 7.18 11.43 -7.61
N ILE A 19 8.02 10.55 -8.14
CA ILE A 19 7.62 9.19 -8.54
C ILE A 19 7.03 8.44 -7.35
N VAL A 20 7.68 8.50 -6.19
CA VAL A 20 7.21 7.81 -4.99
C VAL A 20 5.82 8.29 -4.58
N PHE A 21 5.57 9.60 -4.59
CA PHE A 21 4.23 10.14 -4.31
C PHE A 21 3.20 9.71 -5.35
N LEU A 22 3.58 9.67 -6.62
CA LEU A 22 2.71 9.29 -7.72
C LEU A 22 2.34 7.80 -7.64
N VAL A 23 3.31 6.94 -7.33
CA VAL A 23 3.10 5.52 -7.05
C VAL A 23 2.16 5.35 -5.87
N PHE A 24 2.34 6.09 -4.76
CA PHE A 24 1.45 6.02 -3.60
C PHE A 24 0.01 6.49 -3.92
N ALA A 25 -0.15 7.54 -4.71
CA ALA A 25 -1.47 8.03 -5.11
C ALA A 25 -2.23 7.01 -5.97
N ILE A 26 -1.53 6.40 -6.93
CA ILE A 26 -2.10 5.38 -7.82
C ILE A 26 -2.38 4.10 -7.03
N SER A 27 -1.41 3.58 -6.27
CA SER A 27 -1.56 2.33 -5.53
C SER A 27 -2.63 2.42 -4.45
N GLY A 28 -2.75 3.57 -3.78
CA GLY A 28 -3.80 3.83 -2.79
C GLY A 28 -5.20 3.83 -3.40
N SER A 29 -5.36 4.42 -4.59
CA SER A 29 -6.65 4.43 -5.28
C SER A 29 -7.01 3.04 -5.82
N LEU A 30 -6.04 2.37 -6.45
CA LEU A 30 -6.22 1.02 -7.00
C LEU A 30 -6.52 -0.02 -5.92
N SER A 31 -5.90 0.06 -4.74
CA SER A 31 -6.12 -0.93 -3.69
C SER A 31 -7.55 -0.95 -3.17
N VAL A 32 -8.20 0.21 -3.06
CA VAL A 32 -9.61 0.29 -2.69
C VAL A 32 -10.46 -0.37 -3.77
N TYR A 33 -10.25 -0.01 -5.04
CA TYR A 33 -11.02 -0.56 -6.15
C TYR A 33 -10.85 -2.09 -6.30
N VAL A 34 -9.62 -2.59 -6.18
CA VAL A 34 -9.32 -4.03 -6.29
C VAL A 34 -9.77 -4.81 -5.05
N SER A 35 -9.86 -4.17 -3.88
CA SER A 35 -10.35 -4.84 -2.66
C SER A 35 -11.83 -5.17 -2.68
N GLU A 36 -12.65 -4.39 -3.39
CA GLU A 36 -14.10 -4.60 -3.45
C GLU A 36 -14.52 -5.94 -4.03
N PRO A 37 -14.01 -6.40 -5.20
CA PRO A 37 -14.34 -7.72 -5.71
C PRO A 37 -13.87 -8.83 -4.75
N VAL A 38 -12.71 -8.67 -4.12
CA VAL A 38 -12.20 -9.66 -3.13
C VAL A 38 -13.13 -9.76 -1.93
N LEU A 39 -13.60 -8.62 -1.41
CA LEU A 39 -14.55 -8.59 -0.30
C LEU A 39 -15.90 -9.21 -0.69
N ASN A 40 -16.40 -8.90 -1.88
CA ASN A 40 -17.65 -9.46 -2.38
C ASN A 40 -17.56 -10.97 -2.60
N LEU A 41 -16.43 -11.49 -3.11
CA LEU A 41 -16.21 -12.94 -3.25
C LEU A 41 -16.25 -13.69 -1.90
N LEU A 42 -15.85 -13.02 -0.82
CA LEU A 42 -15.89 -13.59 0.52
C LEU A 42 -17.28 -13.51 1.17
N ASN A 43 -18.27 -12.90 0.51
CA ASN A 43 -19.61 -12.64 1.05
C ASN A 43 -19.58 -12.11 2.50
N TYR A 44 -18.59 -11.29 2.82
CA TYR A 44 -18.27 -10.92 4.21
C TYR A 44 -19.43 -10.22 4.95
N LYS A 45 -20.35 -9.60 4.20
CA LYS A 45 -21.54 -8.92 4.73
C LYS A 45 -22.59 -9.90 5.26
N GLU A 46 -22.67 -11.13 4.73
CA GLU A 46 -23.61 -12.15 5.19
C GLU A 46 -23.09 -12.86 6.46
N TYR A 47 -21.78 -13.10 6.55
CA TYR A 47 -21.19 -13.81 7.68
C TYR A 47 -20.97 -12.94 8.92
N VAL A 48 -20.86 -11.61 8.76
CA VAL A 48 -20.53 -10.69 9.84
C VAL A 48 -21.58 -9.60 9.92
N SER A 49 -22.49 -9.69 10.88
CA SER A 49 -23.56 -8.70 11.09
C SER A 49 -23.09 -7.40 11.75
N ASN A 50 -21.96 -7.44 12.47
CA ASN A 50 -21.42 -6.27 13.17
C ASN A 50 -20.62 -5.36 12.22
N LYS A 51 -21.10 -4.12 12.03
CA LYS A 51 -20.46 -3.10 11.18
C LYS A 51 -19.00 -2.80 11.57
N ILE A 52 -18.65 -2.88 12.85
CA ILE A 52 -17.27 -2.61 13.31
C ILE A 52 -16.33 -3.71 12.81
N ILE A 53 -16.74 -4.98 12.95
CA ILE A 53 -15.95 -6.14 12.52
C ILE A 53 -15.80 -6.14 10.99
N GLN A 54 -16.87 -5.76 10.27
CA GLN A 54 -16.83 -5.58 8.81
C GLN A 54 -15.77 -4.55 8.37
N ILE A 55 -15.67 -3.40 9.05
CA ILE A 55 -14.68 -2.37 8.73
C ILE A 55 -13.26 -2.88 9.02
N PHE A 56 -13.05 -3.58 10.14
CA PHE A 56 -11.78 -4.20 10.47
C PHE A 56 -11.33 -5.23 9.42
N LEU A 57 -12.23 -6.13 9.02
CA LEU A 57 -11.97 -7.11 7.95
C LEU A 57 -11.63 -6.42 6.62
N ARG A 58 -12.36 -5.36 6.28
CA ARG A 58 -12.10 -4.56 5.07
C ARG A 58 -10.69 -3.99 5.09
N LEU A 59 -10.26 -3.37 6.19
CA LEU A 59 -8.90 -2.84 6.33
C LEU A 59 -7.85 -3.96 6.28
N LEU A 60 -8.13 -5.10 6.91
CA LEU A 60 -7.23 -6.24 6.94
C LEU A 60 -7.02 -6.85 5.55
N ILE A 61 -8.04 -6.84 4.70
CA ILE A 61 -7.96 -7.35 3.30
C ILE A 61 -7.36 -6.32 2.36
N ILE A 62 -7.67 -5.03 2.52
CA ILE A 62 -7.06 -3.95 1.72
C ILE A 62 -5.54 -3.93 1.91
N PHE A 63 -5.07 -4.17 3.14
CA PHE A 63 -3.66 -4.09 3.48
C PHE A 63 -2.74 -5.02 2.63
N PRO A 64 -2.94 -6.34 2.53
CA PRO A 64 -2.13 -7.22 1.68
C PRO A 64 -2.30 -6.93 0.19
N ILE A 65 -3.51 -6.57 -0.26
CA ILE A 65 -3.76 -6.17 -1.65
C ILE A 65 -2.93 -4.93 -2.00
N TYR A 66 -2.88 -3.96 -1.09
CA TYR A 66 -2.10 -2.75 -1.25
C TYR A 66 -0.59 -3.05 -1.37
N GLN A 67 -0.02 -3.98 -0.61
CA GLN A 67 1.41 -4.34 -0.76
C GLN A 67 1.72 -4.84 -2.18
N ILE A 68 0.88 -5.73 -2.71
CA ILE A 68 1.07 -6.27 -4.07
C ILE A 68 0.95 -5.16 -5.13
N ILE A 69 -0.06 -4.30 -5.00
CA ILE A 69 -0.26 -3.19 -5.93
C ILE A 69 0.87 -2.17 -5.82
N LEU A 70 1.35 -1.85 -4.61
CA LEU A 70 2.45 -0.91 -4.40
C LEU A 70 3.72 -1.37 -5.11
N LEU A 71 4.06 -2.66 -5.00
CA LEU A 71 5.19 -3.24 -5.71
C LEU A 71 4.97 -3.27 -7.23
N GLY A 72 3.77 -3.62 -7.69
CA GLY A 72 3.43 -3.66 -9.11
C GLY A 72 3.49 -2.28 -9.76
N VAL A 73 2.85 -1.28 -9.16
CA VAL A 73 2.90 0.12 -9.63
C VAL A 73 4.34 0.64 -9.51
N GLY A 74 5.03 0.38 -8.41
CA GLY A 74 6.44 0.74 -8.25
C GLY A 74 7.35 0.13 -9.35
N ALA A 75 7.06 -1.08 -9.81
CA ALA A 75 7.77 -1.71 -10.91
C ALA A 75 7.54 -1.02 -12.25
N ILE A 76 6.30 -0.59 -12.53
CA ILE A 76 5.96 0.16 -13.76
C ILE A 76 6.77 1.47 -13.84
N PHE A 77 7.00 2.14 -12.72
CA PHE A 77 7.79 3.36 -12.66
C PHE A 77 9.31 3.14 -12.46
N GLY A 78 9.78 1.88 -12.48
CA GLY A 78 11.21 1.55 -12.34
C GLY A 78 11.76 1.60 -10.90
N GLU A 79 10.90 1.78 -9.90
CA GLU A 79 11.25 1.94 -8.47
C GLU A 79 10.95 0.67 -7.64
N PHE A 80 10.83 -0.51 -8.26
CA PHE A 80 10.52 -1.77 -7.57
C PHE A 80 11.45 -2.05 -6.38
N GLN A 81 12.77 -1.91 -6.57
CA GLN A 81 13.75 -2.17 -5.51
C GLN A 81 13.61 -1.20 -4.33
N TYR A 82 13.23 0.05 -4.59
CA TYR A 82 12.96 1.03 -3.55
C TYR A 82 11.75 0.59 -2.71
N PHE A 83 10.63 0.26 -3.34
CA PHE A 83 9.41 -0.16 -2.66
C PHE A 83 9.54 -1.52 -1.97
N TRP A 84 10.23 -2.48 -2.58
CA TRP A 84 10.53 -3.77 -1.96
C TRP A 84 11.36 -3.63 -0.68
N ASN A 85 12.35 -2.74 -0.69
CA ASN A 85 13.13 -2.41 0.50
C ASN A 85 12.31 -1.64 1.53
N PHE A 86 11.38 -0.79 1.09
CA PHE A 86 10.44 -0.07 1.95
C PHE A 86 9.51 -1.05 2.70
N GLU A 87 8.87 -1.99 2.01
CA GLU A 87 8.01 -3.01 2.61
C GLU A 87 8.78 -3.94 3.55
N LYS A 88 9.98 -4.38 3.17
CA LYS A 88 10.84 -5.17 4.06
C LYS A 88 11.17 -4.44 5.35
N ARG A 89 11.39 -3.13 5.30
CA ARG A 89 11.62 -2.31 6.51
C ARG A 89 10.37 -2.20 7.37
N PHE A 90 9.20 -2.13 6.74
CA PHE A 90 7.92 -2.18 7.45
C PHE A 90 7.78 -3.52 8.20
N TRP A 91 7.96 -4.65 7.52
CA TRP A 91 7.81 -5.98 8.13
C TRP A 91 8.87 -6.29 9.20
N LYS A 92 10.10 -5.82 9.03
CA LYS A 92 11.16 -5.95 10.04
C LYS A 92 10.82 -5.30 11.38
N ARG A 93 9.91 -4.32 11.41
CA ARG A 93 9.45 -3.68 12.65
C ARG A 93 8.38 -4.51 13.38
N PHE A 94 7.63 -5.34 12.66
CA PHE A 94 6.65 -6.25 13.25
C PHE A 94 7.27 -7.55 13.78
N LYS A 95 8.45 -7.94 13.27
CA LYS A 95 9.18 -9.14 13.69
C LYS A 95 10.14 -8.92 14.88
N LYS A 96 10.11 -7.75 15.51
CA LYS A 96 10.94 -7.41 16.67
C LYS A 96 10.08 -7.31 17.91
#